data_AF-T1EKP6-F1
#
_entry.id   AF-T1EKP6-F1
#
_cell.length_a   1.000
_cell.length_b   1.000
_cell.length_c   1.000
_cell.angle_alpha   90.00
_cell.angle_beta   90.00
_cell.angle_gamma   90.00
#
_symmetry.space_group_name_H-M   'P 1'
#
loop_
_entity.id
_entity.type
_entity.pdbx_description
1 polymer ?
#
loop_
_entity_poly.entity_id
_entity_poly.type
_entity_poly.pdbx_seq_one_letter_code
_entity_poly.pdbx_strand_id
1 'polypeptide(L)'
;RFFVIKSFSEDDIHRSIKYSIWCSTEYGNKRLDAAYREREGKGQVFLYFSVNGSGHFCGVAQMTSPIDYSSSSEVWAQNKWKGQFTVKWIYVKDVPNSQLRHIKLENNENKPVTNSRDTQEVPYEKGKQVLRIIHQYRHTTSIFDDFYHYEKQQEDAQ
;
A
#
# COMPACT_ATOMS: atom_id res chain seq x y z
N ARG A 1 5.05 -10.94 6.52
CA ARG A 1 5.80 -9.67 6.70
C ARG A 1 4.86 -8.52 6.40
N PHE A 2 5.14 -7.32 6.92
CA PHE A 2 4.27 -6.16 6.82
C PHE A 2 5.07 -4.95 6.34
N PHE A 3 4.54 -4.20 5.40
CA PHE A 3 5.19 -3.00 4.87
C PHE A 3 4.19 -1.84 4.77
N VAL A 4 4.66 -0.62 5.03
CA VAL A 4 3.92 0.59 4.65
C VAL A 4 4.22 0.90 3.19
N ILE A 5 3.18 1.21 2.42
CA ILE A 5 3.26 1.67 1.04
C ILE A 5 2.78 3.12 0.99
N LYS A 6 3.59 3.99 0.41
CA LYS A 6 3.30 5.41 0.27
C LYS A 6 3.09 5.77 -1.19
N SER A 7 1.88 6.18 -1.53
CA SER A 7 1.57 6.73 -2.85
C SER A 7 1.69 8.26 -2.86
N PHE A 8 2.02 8.82 -4.02
CA PHE A 8 1.96 10.27 -4.25
C PHE A 8 0.58 10.73 -4.76
N SER A 9 -0.23 9.82 -5.31
CA SER A 9 -1.57 10.13 -5.83
C SER A 9 -2.59 9.10 -5.36
N GLU A 10 -3.84 9.54 -5.18
CA GLU A 10 -4.99 8.67 -5.03
C GLU A 10 -5.35 7.94 -6.34
N ASP A 11 -5.01 8.51 -7.50
CA ASP A 11 -5.20 7.85 -8.80
C ASP A 11 -4.50 6.50 -8.84
N ASP A 12 -3.25 6.43 -8.37
CA ASP A 12 -2.48 5.19 -8.34
C ASP A 12 -3.13 4.15 -7.41
N ILE A 13 -3.77 4.60 -6.31
CA ILE A 13 -4.54 3.71 -5.41
C ILE A 13 -5.77 3.17 -6.14
N HIS A 14 -6.55 4.03 -6.78
CA HIS A 14 -7.70 3.64 -7.59
C HIS A 14 -7.30 2.60 -8.65
N ARG A 15 -6.23 2.87 -9.40
CA ARG A 15 -5.76 1.99 -10.47
C ARG A 15 -5.20 0.67 -9.92
N SER A 16 -4.57 0.69 -8.74
CA SER A 16 -4.17 -0.52 -8.04
C SER A 16 -5.34 -1.41 -7.66
N ILE A 17 -6.43 -0.82 -7.18
CA ILE A 17 -7.66 -1.55 -6.84
C ILE A 17 -8.27 -2.13 -8.12
N LYS A 18 -8.44 -1.31 -9.15
CA LYS A 18 -9.04 -1.68 -10.44
C LYS A 18 -8.30 -2.83 -11.14
N TYR A 19 -6.98 -2.75 -11.20
CA TYR A 19 -6.14 -3.69 -11.96
C TYR A 19 -5.44 -4.75 -11.09
N SER A 20 -5.61 -4.72 -9.76
CA SER A 20 -5.00 -5.67 -8.82
C SER A 20 -3.47 -5.76 -8.95
N ILE A 21 -2.82 -4.61 -9.18
CA ILE A 21 -1.36 -4.51 -9.33
C ILE A 21 -0.78 -3.36 -8.52
N TRP A 22 0.52 -3.40 -8.27
CA TRP A 22 1.29 -2.29 -7.71
C TRP A 22 2.69 -2.23 -8.31
N CYS A 23 3.29 -1.04 -8.23
CA CYS A 23 4.71 -0.80 -8.44
C CYS A 23 5.22 0.21 -7.41
N SER A 24 6.38 -0.03 -6.82
CA SER A 24 7.10 0.93 -5.99
C SER A 24 8.29 1.52 -6.78
N THR A 25 9.16 2.25 -6.09
CA THR A 25 10.49 2.63 -6.59
C THR A 25 11.35 1.40 -6.86
N GLU A 26 12.43 1.52 -7.64
CA GLU A 26 13.36 0.40 -7.88
C GLU A 26 13.89 -0.21 -6.57
N TYR A 27 14.27 0.64 -5.61
CA TYR A 27 14.70 0.21 -4.28
C TYR A 27 13.58 -0.48 -3.51
N GLY A 28 12.37 0.08 -3.54
CA GLY A 28 11.21 -0.51 -2.89
C GLY A 28 10.82 -1.87 -3.49
N ASN A 29 10.83 -2.00 -4.81
CA ASN A 29 10.61 -3.25 -5.53
C ASN A 29 11.64 -4.30 -5.10
N LYS A 30 12.95 -3.99 -5.07
CA LYS A 30 13.97 -4.94 -4.58
C LYS A 30 13.68 -5.46 -3.16
N ARG A 31 13.24 -4.58 -2.26
CA ARG A 31 12.88 -4.96 -0.88
C ARG A 31 11.64 -5.85 -0.82
N LEU A 32 10.60 -5.49 -1.56
CA LEU A 32 9.34 -6.24 -1.59
C LEU A 32 9.53 -7.61 -2.24
N ASP A 33 10.33 -7.71 -3.31
CA ASP A 33 10.61 -8.98 -3.99
C ASP A 33 11.35 -9.93 -3.06
N ALA A 34 12.40 -9.44 -2.38
CA ALA A 34 13.15 -10.22 -1.41
C ALA A 34 12.22 -10.74 -0.29
N ALA A 35 11.35 -9.87 0.23
CA ALA A 35 10.40 -10.24 1.28
C ALA A 35 9.34 -11.26 0.81
N TYR A 36 8.85 -11.13 -0.43
CA TYR A 36 7.91 -12.07 -1.01
C TYR A 36 8.54 -13.45 -1.19
N ARG A 37 9.72 -13.51 -1.83
CA ARG A 37 10.45 -14.77 -2.08
C ARG A 37 10.84 -15.48 -0.80
N GLU A 38 11.25 -14.74 0.24
CA GLU A 38 11.57 -15.34 1.55
C GLU A 38 10.33 -15.97 2.22
N ARG A 39 9.14 -15.41 1.96
CA ARG A 39 7.88 -15.85 2.55
C ARG A 39 7.10 -16.85 1.70
N GLU A 40 7.52 -17.10 0.47
CA GLU A 40 6.91 -18.10 -0.41
C GLU A 40 6.81 -19.46 0.30
N GLY A 41 5.60 -20.03 0.36
CA GLY A 41 5.30 -21.26 1.10
C GLY A 41 5.34 -21.16 2.64
N LYS A 42 5.76 -20.03 3.22
CA LYS A 42 5.91 -19.83 4.68
C LYS A 42 4.93 -18.82 5.26
N GLY A 43 4.34 -17.95 4.44
CA GLY A 43 3.25 -17.05 4.82
C GLY A 43 3.14 -15.83 3.92
N GLN A 44 2.41 -14.82 4.37
CA GLN A 44 1.98 -13.72 3.50
C GLN A 44 2.79 -12.44 3.70
N VAL A 45 2.80 -11.60 2.67
CA VAL A 45 3.29 -10.22 2.72
C VAL A 45 2.08 -9.28 2.60
N PHE A 46 1.88 -8.46 3.63
CA PHE A 46 0.81 -7.47 3.70
C PHE A 46 1.37 -6.06 3.52
N LEU A 47 0.59 -5.23 2.85
CA LEU A 47 0.93 -3.88 2.44
C LEU A 47 -0.11 -2.92 3.02
N TYR A 48 0.32 -1.93 3.79
CA TYR A 48 -0.51 -0.90 4.39
C TYR A 48 -0.40 0.38 3.57
N PHE A 49 -1.46 0.70 2.82
CA PHE A 49 -1.47 1.81 1.87
C PHE A 49 -1.85 3.12 2.55
N SER A 50 -1.12 4.19 2.23
CA SER A 50 -1.42 5.54 2.67
C SER A 50 -0.88 6.56 1.66
N VAL A 51 -1.72 7.48 1.21
CA VAL A 51 -1.28 8.57 0.32
C VAL A 51 -0.50 9.63 1.11
N ASN A 52 0.54 10.20 0.52
CA ASN A 52 1.33 11.26 1.13
C ASN A 52 0.45 12.48 1.42
N GLY A 53 0.54 13.03 2.65
CA GLY A 53 -0.24 14.20 3.06
C GLY A 53 -1.71 13.93 3.42
N SER A 54 -2.27 12.76 3.11
CA SER A 54 -3.69 12.42 3.33
C SER A 54 -4.14 12.36 4.80
N GLY A 55 -3.21 12.17 5.73
CA GLY A 55 -3.53 12.04 7.16
C GLY A 55 -4.18 10.71 7.57
N HIS A 56 -4.29 9.73 6.68
CA HIS A 56 -4.90 8.43 6.96
C HIS A 56 -4.22 7.27 6.21
N PHE A 57 -4.51 6.04 6.62
CA PHE A 57 -4.28 4.84 5.81
C PHE A 57 -5.56 4.50 5.06
N CYS A 58 -5.48 4.27 3.74
CA CYS A 58 -6.64 4.05 2.88
C CYS A 58 -6.95 2.57 2.61
N GLY A 59 -6.06 1.65 3.02
CA GLY A 59 -6.36 0.24 2.93
C GLY A 59 -5.21 -0.73 3.18
N VAL A 60 -5.51 -2.00 2.96
CA VAL A 60 -4.58 -3.12 3.11
C VAL A 60 -4.72 -4.05 1.93
N ALA A 61 -3.59 -4.44 1.34
CA ALA A 61 -3.54 -5.50 0.34
C ALA A 61 -2.52 -6.58 0.72
N GLN A 62 -2.72 -7.77 0.19
CA GLN A 62 -1.72 -8.83 0.19
C GLN A 62 -0.95 -8.79 -1.14
N MET A 63 0.37 -8.90 -1.09
CA MET A 63 1.18 -9.16 -2.29
C MET A 63 1.02 -10.63 -2.72
N THR A 64 0.71 -10.87 -4.00
CA THR A 64 0.32 -12.19 -4.53
C THR A 64 1.21 -12.75 -5.63
N SER A 65 2.23 -12.01 -6.07
CA SER A 65 3.24 -12.49 -7.02
C SER A 65 4.60 -11.87 -6.70
N PRO A 66 5.72 -12.46 -7.20
CA PRO A 66 7.00 -11.75 -7.25
C PRO A 66 6.91 -10.51 -8.17
N ILE A 67 7.94 -9.66 -8.12
CA ILE A 67 8.07 -8.54 -9.05
C ILE A 67 8.57 -9.01 -10.41
N ASP A 68 7.85 -8.65 -11.46
CA ASP A 68 8.33 -8.65 -12.84
C ASP A 68 8.96 -7.28 -13.15
N TYR A 69 10.29 -7.21 -13.16
CA TYR A 69 11.05 -5.99 -13.44
C TYR A 69 11.05 -5.57 -14.91
N SER A 70 10.65 -6.46 -15.82
CA SER A 70 10.57 -6.18 -17.26
C SER A 70 9.26 -5.50 -17.64
N SER A 71 8.22 -5.69 -16.81
CA SER A 71 6.92 -5.07 -17.00
C SER A 71 6.96 -3.56 -16.73
N SER A 72 6.38 -2.80 -17.66
CA SER A 72 5.99 -1.40 -17.47
C SER A 72 4.50 -1.29 -17.76
N SER A 73 3.74 -0.74 -16.81
CA SER A 73 2.31 -0.51 -17.02
C SER A 73 2.07 0.97 -17.32
N GLU A 74 1.28 1.23 -18.36
CA GLU A 74 0.85 2.58 -18.73
C GLU A 74 -0.30 3.07 -17.83
N VAL A 75 -0.78 2.21 -16.94
CA VAL A 75 -1.86 2.58 -16.01
C VAL A 75 -1.36 3.40 -14.84
N TRP A 76 -0.12 3.88 -14.73
CA TRP A 76 0.27 4.71 -13.58
C TRP A 76 0.13 6.20 -13.87
N ALA A 77 -0.08 7.03 -12.85
CA ALA A 77 -0.22 8.48 -13.03
C ALA A 77 1.07 9.12 -13.59
N GLN A 78 2.22 8.46 -13.43
CA GLN A 78 3.50 8.87 -13.99
C GLN A 78 4.16 7.70 -14.73
N ASN A 79 4.62 7.92 -15.96
CA ASN A 79 5.28 6.92 -16.82
C ASN A 79 6.73 6.56 -16.41
N LYS A 80 7.06 6.67 -15.12
CA LYS A 80 8.41 6.42 -14.59
C LYS A 80 8.55 5.08 -13.86
N TRP A 81 7.43 4.41 -13.58
CA TRP A 81 7.41 3.22 -12.74
C TRP A 81 7.72 1.98 -13.58
N LYS A 82 8.82 1.30 -13.22
CA LYS A 82 9.25 0.04 -13.83
C LYS A 82 9.19 -1.07 -12.79
N GLY A 83 8.69 -2.22 -13.21
CA GLY A 83 8.37 -3.31 -12.32
C GLY A 83 6.87 -3.38 -12.07
N GLN A 84 6.36 -4.59 -11.92
CA GLN A 84 4.97 -4.82 -11.54
C GLN A 84 4.85 -6.07 -10.69
N PHE A 85 3.95 -6.04 -9.72
CA PHE A 85 3.48 -7.24 -9.03
C PHE A 85 1.99 -7.16 -8.78
N THR A 86 1.38 -8.32 -8.59
CA THR A 86 -0.04 -8.44 -8.29
C THR A 86 -0.29 -8.28 -6.80
N VAL A 87 -1.43 -7.66 -6.48
CA VAL A 87 -1.92 -7.51 -5.12
C VAL A 87 -3.38 -7.91 -5.04
N LYS A 88 -3.79 -8.43 -3.88
CA LYS A 88 -5.19 -8.65 -3.53
C LYS A 88 -5.59 -7.69 -2.43
N TRP A 89 -6.45 -6.73 -2.73
CA TRP A 89 -7.01 -5.81 -1.74
C TRP A 89 -7.91 -6.55 -0.76
N ILE A 90 -7.75 -6.26 0.53
CA ILE A 90 -8.49 -6.89 1.64
C ILE A 90 -9.37 -5.86 2.33
N TYR A 91 -8.80 -4.68 2.62
CA TYR A 91 -9.54 -3.54 3.14
C TYR A 91 -9.31 -2.35 2.23
N VAL A 92 -10.40 -1.67 1.89
CA VAL A 92 -10.41 -0.38 1.22
C VAL A 92 -11.28 0.52 2.09
N LYS A 93 -10.65 1.28 2.97
CA LYS A 93 -11.31 2.16 3.95
C LYS A 93 -10.32 3.11 4.60
N ASP A 94 -10.80 4.30 4.92
CA ASP A 94 -9.96 5.32 5.53
C ASP A 94 -9.88 5.12 7.04
N VAL A 95 -8.66 5.04 7.54
CA VAL A 95 -8.34 4.93 8.96
C VAL A 95 -7.43 6.11 9.35
N PRO A 96 -7.94 7.10 10.10
CA PRO A 96 -7.18 8.28 10.46
C PRO A 96 -5.89 7.95 11.22
N ASN A 97 -4.82 8.70 10.96
CA ASN A 97 -3.52 8.52 11.63
C ASN A 97 -3.62 8.63 13.16
N SER A 98 -4.61 9.34 13.70
CA SER A 98 -4.86 9.41 15.15
C SER A 98 -5.09 8.04 15.78
N GLN A 99 -5.63 7.07 15.03
CA GLN A 99 -5.86 5.70 15.47
C GLN A 99 -4.57 4.87 15.51
N LEU A 100 -3.54 5.24 14.75
CA LEU A 100 -2.33 4.42 14.55
C LEU A 100 -1.05 5.06 15.12
N ARG A 101 -1.04 6.38 15.36
CA ARG A 101 0.15 7.14 15.77
C ARG A 101 0.81 6.69 17.08
N HIS A 102 0.09 5.95 17.93
CA HIS A 102 0.63 5.42 19.18
C HIS A 102 1.52 4.18 18.96
N ILE A 103 1.41 3.53 17.80
CA ILE A 103 2.27 2.39 17.42
C ILE A 103 3.60 2.94 16.93
N LYS A 104 4.63 2.84 17.77
CA LYS A 104 6.02 3.21 17.44
C LYS A 104 6.78 2.02 16.89
N LEU A 105 7.66 2.29 15.92
CA LEU A 105 8.49 1.30 15.23
C LEU A 105 9.94 1.37 15.72
N GLU A 106 10.40 0.34 16.42
CA GLU A 106 11.76 0.23 16.95
C GLU A 106 12.83 0.24 15.85
N ASN A 107 12.50 -0.28 14.66
CA ASN A 107 13.36 -0.30 13.49
C ASN A 107 13.30 1.00 12.65
N ASN A 108 12.67 2.05 13.17
CA ASN A 108 12.55 3.36 12.51
C ASN A 108 12.66 4.50 13.55
N GLU A 109 13.73 4.49 14.35
CA GLU A 109 14.02 5.52 15.35
C GLU A 109 12.88 5.75 16.37
N ASN A 110 12.07 4.73 16.66
CA ASN A 110 10.86 4.81 17.48
C ASN A 110 9.83 5.85 16.98
N LYS A 111 9.89 6.22 15.70
CA LYS A 111 8.88 7.06 15.06
C LYS A 111 7.55 6.29 14.98
N PRO A 112 6.41 7.00 15.03
CA PRO A 112 5.10 6.40 14.76
C PRO A 112 5.05 5.69 13.40
N VAL A 113 4.28 4.62 13.29
CA VAL A 113 4.03 3.93 12.00
C VAL A 113 3.45 4.87 10.94
N THR A 114 2.72 5.91 11.36
CA THR A 114 2.17 6.96 10.50
C THR A 114 3.23 7.85 9.84
N ASN A 115 4.46 7.83 10.35
CA ASN A 115 5.60 8.62 9.84
C ASN A 115 6.55 7.77 8.99
N SER A 116 6.08 6.60 8.54
CA SER A 116 6.84 5.68 7.70
C SER A 116 7.03 6.22 6.28
N ARG A 117 8.20 5.96 5.71
CA ARG A 117 8.45 6.13 4.26
C ARG A 117 7.94 4.93 3.47
N ASP A 118 7.95 5.07 2.15
CA ASP A 118 7.59 3.96 1.25
C ASP A 118 8.46 2.73 1.53
N THR A 119 7.83 1.55 1.54
CA THR A 119 8.43 0.24 1.86
C THR A 119 9.08 0.12 3.24
N GLN A 120 8.71 0.97 4.21
CA GLN A 120 9.09 0.77 5.61
C GLN A 120 8.54 -0.57 6.11
N GLU A 121 9.43 -1.44 6.59
CA GLU A 121 9.02 -2.68 7.22
C GLU A 121 8.45 -2.42 8.61
N VAL A 122 7.32 -3.05 8.90
CA VAL A 122 6.67 -3.02 10.21
C VAL A 122 6.98 -4.34 10.92
N PRO A 123 7.65 -4.32 12.09
CA PRO A 123 7.93 -5.53 12.87
C PRO A 123 6.66 -6.34 13.14
N TYR A 124 6.78 -7.66 13.18
CA TYR A 124 5.62 -8.58 13.12
C TYR A 124 4.52 -8.27 14.15
N GLU A 125 4.89 -8.06 15.42
CA GLU A 125 3.90 -7.75 16.47
C GLU A 125 3.25 -6.38 16.28
N LYS A 126 4.01 -5.36 15.84
CA LYS A 126 3.45 -4.04 15.49
C LYS A 126 2.55 -4.14 14.26
N GLY A 127 2.92 -4.96 13.28
CA GLY A 127 2.14 -5.22 12.09
C GLY A 127 0.78 -5.81 12.42
N LYS A 128 0.73 -6.80 13.32
CA LYS A 128 -0.54 -7.36 13.82
C LYS A 128 -1.40 -6.32 14.54
N GLN A 129 -0.80 -5.43 15.33
CA GLN A 129 -1.54 -4.35 16.00
C GLN A 129 -2.18 -3.39 14.99
N VAL A 130 -1.42 -2.96 13.97
CA VAL A 130 -1.93 -2.12 12.87
C VAL A 130 -3.09 -2.82 12.16
N LEU A 131 -2.93 -4.08 11.76
CA LEU A 131 -3.97 -4.85 11.07
C LEU A 131 -5.24 -4.97 11.92
N ARG A 132 -5.10 -5.22 13.23
CA ARG A 132 -6.23 -5.33 14.15
C ARG A 132 -7.01 -4.03 14.25
N ILE A 133 -6.33 -2.89 14.40
CA ILE A 133 -6.97 -1.57 14.45
C ILE A 133 -7.67 -1.28 13.14
N ILE A 134 -6.99 -1.49 12.00
CA ILE A 134 -7.60 -1.29 10.68
C ILE A 134 -8.84 -2.16 10.57
N HIS A 135 -8.76 -3.47 10.84
CA HIS A 135 -9.91 -4.37 10.76
C HIS A 135 -11.11 -3.87 11.59
N GLN A 136 -10.88 -3.49 12.85
CA GLN A 136 -11.93 -3.08 13.80
C GLN A 136 -12.48 -1.67 13.56
N TYR A 137 -11.75 -0.79 12.87
CA TYR A 137 -12.17 0.58 12.66
C TYR A 137 -13.45 0.66 11.82
N ARG A 138 -14.46 1.34 12.36
CA ARG A 138 -15.73 1.66 11.70
C ARG A 138 -15.55 2.96 10.89
N HIS A 139 -15.02 2.80 9.69
CA HIS A 139 -14.85 3.90 8.73
C HIS A 139 -16.18 4.52 8.30
N THR A 140 -16.12 5.78 7.91
CA THR A 140 -17.22 6.52 7.28
C THR A 140 -16.91 6.93 5.84
N THR A 141 -15.65 6.81 5.41
CA THR A 141 -15.19 7.17 4.07
C THR A 141 -14.22 6.13 3.50
N SER A 142 -14.16 6.06 2.18
CA SER A 142 -13.16 5.31 1.43
C SER A 142 -13.02 5.87 0.02
N ILE A 143 -11.97 5.48 -0.71
CA ILE A 143 -11.82 5.82 -2.13
C ILE A 143 -13.00 5.36 -3.01
N PHE A 144 -13.85 4.43 -2.54
CA PHE A 144 -15.04 4.04 -3.28
C PHE A 144 -16.09 5.15 -3.38
N ASP A 145 -16.08 6.11 -2.46
CA ASP A 145 -16.98 7.26 -2.48
C ASP A 145 -16.71 8.16 -3.71
N ASP A 146 -15.45 8.16 -4.18
CA ASP A 146 -14.97 8.95 -5.31
C ASP A 146 -14.57 8.08 -6.53
N PHE A 147 -14.94 6.79 -6.55
CA PHE A 147 -14.45 5.85 -7.59
C PHE A 147 -14.79 6.32 -9.01
N TYR A 148 -16.03 6.76 -9.22
CA TYR A 148 -16.49 7.26 -10.53
C TYR A 148 -15.71 8.50 -10.99
N HIS A 149 -15.28 9.36 -10.06
CA HIS A 149 -14.46 10.52 -10.37
C HIS A 149 -13.11 10.08 -10.96
N TYR A 150 -12.46 9.09 -10.33
CA TYR A 150 -11.19 8.55 -10.81
C TYR A 150 -11.31 7.77 -12.12
N GLU A 151 -12.42 7.05 -12.33
CA GLU A 151 -12.68 6.39 -13.61
C GLU A 151 -12.80 7.40 -14.74
N LYS A 152 -13.61 8.46 -14.55
CA LYS A 152 -13.78 9.50 -15.56
C LYS A 152 -12.47 10.23 -15.88
N GLN A 153 -11.69 10.59 -14.87
CA GLN A 153 -10.37 11.21 -15.10
C GLN A 153 -9.43 10.30 -15.90
N GLN A 154 -9.49 8.99 -15.66
CA GLN A 154 -8.68 8.04 -16.41
C GLN A 154 -9.11 7.97 -17.88
N GLU A 155 -10.43 7.93 -18.15
CA GLU A 155 -10.98 7.93 -19.51
C GLU A 155 -10.63 9.22 -20.27
N ASP A 156 -10.75 10.38 -19.62
CA ASP A 156 -10.44 11.69 -20.22
C ASP A 156 -8.94 11.87 -20.53
N ALA A 157 -8.07 11.06 -19.91
CA ALA A 157 -6.61 11.11 -20.08
C ALA A 157 -6.07 10.12 -21.14
N GLN A 158 -6.93 9.28 -21.72
CA GLN A 158 -6.62 8.32 -22.79
C GLN A 158 -6.98 8.86 -24.18
#